data_AF-A0A7J3I465-F1
#
_entry.id   AF-A0A7J3I465-F1
#
_cell.length_a   1.000
_cell.length_b   1.000
_cell.length_c   1.000
_cell.angle_alpha   90.00
_cell.angle_beta   90.00
_cell.angle_gamma   90.00
#
_symmetry.space_group_name_H-M   'P 1'
#
loop_
_entity.id
_entity.type
_entity.pdbx_description
1 polymer ?
#
loop_
_entity_poly.entity_id
_entity_poly.type
_entity_poly.pdbx_seq_one_letter_code
_entity_poly.pdbx_strand_id
1 'polypeptide(L)'
;MNLSFWVLDVGQKTGKNPRVLLWGINDKGERVLVFDTFTPHLYITPKPGVSVESLLEAVKSSSIEASPITAVNVVERRLLGKPVKCLMASFEDPDYSPHYARKLERLPGVEGCFEADIRFYTKYLNYIGVTPCCWHTLKVSPEGGDRYKIYVAETHPKPSGEERPPHLKLLGFKIDVYSPTGSMNPEIDPVILISTVTGDGLVRQFEAEGHDDRGAIKSFVSFVSDYDPDVIVGFYSNFFDLQYLINRAKHLGVKFTINRDGSEPHVSVYGHVSVVGRAHIDLYDAASILPEVKLKTLRNIADYLKVEAEAPRVNVDFTQVPRYWDTPSLKSRILEASRHDVELILGIAEKLLPTVVSMSQVSGMPLDQVMRAGVGFRVENMLMREAHASGELVPARVERARQPYVGGYVLEPKPGIYRNVAVLDFASMYPNIMIKFNVSPDTYVSPDEKVTDDEVHVAPEVNHRFRKEPPGFYKRVLEKLIKVRREIRERMKKISPGSPDYHLLDERQRAVKTMTNAVYGYCGWTGAKWYLRQVAEATA
;
A
#
# COMPACT_ATOMS: atom_id res chain seq x y z
N MET A 1 -18.15 -7.95 23.79
CA MET A 1 -18.03 -6.49 24.13
C MET A 1 -17.91 -5.67 22.86
N ASN A 2 -18.21 -4.37 22.88
CA ASN A 2 -17.92 -3.49 21.72
C ASN A 2 -16.48 -2.98 21.80
N LEU A 3 -15.75 -3.04 20.69
CA LEU A 3 -14.40 -2.49 20.54
C LEU A 3 -14.42 -1.43 19.45
N SER A 4 -13.78 -0.28 19.70
CA SER A 4 -13.43 0.73 18.69
C SER A 4 -11.91 0.76 18.57
N PHE A 5 -11.38 0.59 17.36
CA PHE A 5 -9.93 0.58 17.14
C PHE A 5 -9.53 1.09 15.77
N TRP A 6 -8.34 1.67 15.70
CA TRP A 6 -7.70 2.17 14.49
C TRP A 6 -6.77 1.12 13.92
N VAL A 7 -7.01 0.69 12.68
CA VAL A 7 -6.27 -0.41 12.04
C VAL A 7 -4.91 0.09 11.55
N LEU A 8 -3.83 -0.40 12.16
CA LEU A 8 -2.44 -0.03 11.87
C LEU A 8 -1.80 -0.97 10.85
N ASP A 9 -1.90 -2.27 11.10
CA ASP A 9 -1.24 -3.33 10.32
C ASP A 9 -2.21 -4.51 10.10
N VAL A 10 -2.01 -5.25 9.02
CA VAL A 10 -2.81 -6.42 8.65
C VAL A 10 -1.91 -7.60 8.30
N GLY A 11 -2.14 -8.70 9.00
CA GLY A 11 -1.53 -9.99 8.71
C GLY A 11 -2.58 -11.03 8.31
N GLN A 12 -2.10 -12.23 8.01
CA GLN A 12 -2.94 -13.40 7.78
C GLN A 12 -2.28 -14.66 8.31
N LYS A 13 -3.11 -15.62 8.74
CA LYS A 13 -2.74 -17.02 8.92
C LYS A 13 -3.55 -17.83 7.92
N THR A 14 -2.87 -18.53 7.02
CA THR A 14 -3.47 -19.40 6.00
C THR A 14 -3.44 -20.87 6.46
N GLY A 15 -3.93 -21.80 5.63
CA GLY A 15 -4.19 -23.18 6.04
C GLY A 15 -5.64 -23.42 6.51
N LYS A 16 -5.85 -24.53 7.22
CA LYS A 16 -7.18 -24.87 7.77
C LYS A 16 -7.59 -23.85 8.83
N ASN A 17 -8.80 -23.31 8.70
CA ASN A 17 -9.34 -22.21 9.52
C ASN A 17 -8.55 -20.91 9.38
N PRO A 18 -8.49 -20.33 8.17
CA PRO A 18 -7.70 -19.13 7.92
C PRO A 18 -8.25 -17.94 8.72
N ARG A 19 -7.32 -17.09 9.18
CA ARG A 19 -7.65 -15.90 9.97
C ARG A 19 -6.96 -14.67 9.39
N VAL A 20 -7.65 -13.55 9.44
CA VAL A 20 -7.06 -12.23 9.23
C VAL A 20 -6.70 -11.63 10.59
N LEU A 21 -5.52 -11.03 10.66
CA LEU A 21 -4.96 -10.44 11.87
C LEU A 21 -4.99 -8.93 11.70
N LEU A 22 -5.84 -8.24 12.45
CA LEU A 22 -5.91 -6.78 12.44
C LEU A 22 -5.23 -6.24 13.68
N TRP A 23 -4.06 -5.64 13.49
CA TRP A 23 -3.35 -4.93 14.54
C TRP A 23 -3.79 -3.47 14.57
N GLY A 24 -3.94 -2.92 15.76
CA GLY A 24 -4.36 -1.53 15.88
C GLY A 24 -4.24 -0.96 17.28
N ILE A 25 -4.79 0.23 17.44
CA ILE A 25 -4.84 0.95 18.72
C ILE A 25 -6.30 1.25 19.03
N ASN A 26 -6.79 0.89 20.21
CA ASN A 26 -8.15 1.21 20.62
C ASN A 26 -8.31 2.66 21.09
N ASP A 27 -9.55 3.07 21.36
CA ASP A 27 -9.91 4.41 21.84
C ASP A 27 -9.30 4.80 23.20
N LYS A 28 -8.77 3.82 23.94
CA LYS A 28 -8.02 4.00 25.20
C LYS A 28 -6.49 4.07 24.99
N GLY A 29 -6.01 3.97 23.76
CA GLY A 29 -4.57 3.96 23.45
C GLY A 29 -3.88 2.60 23.66
N GLU A 30 -4.64 1.53 23.93
CA GLU A 30 -4.11 0.18 24.10
C GLU A 30 -3.88 -0.47 22.74
N ARG A 31 -2.76 -1.20 22.58
CA ARG A 31 -2.49 -1.96 21.36
C ARG A 31 -3.30 -3.25 21.39
N VAL A 32 -3.96 -3.54 20.28
CA VAL A 32 -4.86 -4.67 20.15
C VAL A 32 -4.55 -5.50 18.92
N LEU A 33 -4.79 -6.80 19.02
CA LEU A 33 -4.86 -7.73 17.90
C LEU A 33 -6.28 -8.29 17.83
N VAL A 34 -6.94 -8.10 16.69
CA VAL A 34 -8.25 -8.69 16.41
C VAL A 34 -8.10 -9.78 15.36
N PHE A 35 -8.46 -11.01 15.71
CA PHE A 35 -8.66 -12.09 14.76
C PHE A 35 -10.06 -11.99 14.16
N ASP A 36 -10.14 -11.98 12.83
CA ASP A 36 -11.40 -12.12 12.11
C ASP A 36 -11.31 -13.29 11.12
N THR A 37 -12.47 -13.82 10.76
CA THR A 37 -12.61 -14.92 9.80
C THR A 37 -13.09 -14.39 8.47
N PHE A 38 -12.66 -15.03 7.40
CA PHE A 38 -13.12 -14.70 6.05
C PHE A 38 -13.09 -15.96 5.22
N THR A 39 -14.17 -16.27 4.53
CA THR A 39 -14.24 -17.49 3.71
C THR A 39 -13.46 -17.28 2.42
N PRO A 40 -12.37 -18.04 2.17
CA PRO A 40 -11.69 -18.04 0.90
C PRO A 40 -12.65 -18.48 -0.21
N HIS A 41 -12.63 -17.75 -1.33
CA HIS A 41 -13.47 -18.08 -2.48
C HIS A 41 -12.89 -17.51 -3.77
N LEU A 42 -13.37 -18.01 -4.90
CA LEU A 42 -13.17 -17.44 -6.23
C LEU A 42 -14.46 -17.51 -7.04
N TYR A 43 -14.53 -16.80 -8.17
CA TYR A 43 -15.68 -16.84 -9.06
C TYR A 43 -15.36 -17.56 -10.36
N ILE A 44 -16.34 -18.28 -10.89
CA ILE A 44 -16.25 -19.03 -12.14
C ILE A 44 -17.39 -18.59 -13.07
N THR A 45 -17.06 -18.07 -14.25
CA THR A 45 -18.06 -17.70 -15.25
C THR A 45 -18.21 -18.80 -16.32
N PRO A 46 -19.43 -19.09 -16.78
CA PRO A 46 -19.65 -20.02 -17.88
C PRO A 46 -19.28 -19.40 -19.23
N LYS A 47 -18.95 -20.24 -20.22
CA LYS A 47 -18.86 -19.86 -21.63
C LYS A 47 -20.21 -19.38 -22.17
N PRO A 48 -20.24 -18.54 -23.21
CA PRO A 48 -21.49 -18.16 -23.87
C PRO A 48 -22.35 -19.37 -24.22
N GLY A 49 -23.62 -19.34 -23.83
CA GLY A 49 -24.59 -20.43 -24.08
C GLY A 49 -24.55 -21.59 -23.08
N VAL A 50 -23.59 -21.63 -22.15
CA VAL A 50 -23.52 -22.65 -21.09
C VAL A 50 -24.29 -22.19 -19.86
N SER A 51 -25.17 -23.04 -19.33
CA SER A 51 -25.90 -22.78 -18.08
C SER A 51 -24.96 -22.94 -16.88
N VAL A 52 -25.04 -22.01 -15.94
CA VAL A 52 -24.23 -22.03 -14.70
C VAL A 52 -24.55 -23.26 -13.84
N GLU A 53 -25.80 -23.73 -13.89
CA GLU A 53 -26.27 -24.90 -13.16
C GLU A 53 -25.60 -26.19 -13.65
N SER A 54 -25.27 -26.28 -14.94
CA SER A 54 -24.55 -27.44 -15.48
C SER A 54 -23.09 -27.55 -14.99
N LEU A 55 -22.51 -26.45 -14.45
CA LEU A 55 -21.13 -26.42 -13.96
C LEU A 55 -21.02 -26.80 -12.48
N LEU A 56 -22.05 -26.52 -11.66
CA LEU A 56 -22.60 -27.55 -10.76
C LEU A 56 -21.61 -28.54 -10.14
N GLU A 57 -21.84 -29.77 -10.60
CA GLU A 57 -21.20 -30.98 -10.14
C GLU A 57 -19.74 -31.07 -10.56
N ALA A 58 -19.39 -30.51 -11.72
CA ALA A 58 -18.01 -30.47 -12.21
C ALA A 58 -17.12 -29.60 -11.31
N VAL A 59 -17.64 -28.48 -10.80
CA VAL A 59 -16.91 -27.63 -9.85
C VAL A 59 -16.76 -28.33 -8.50
N LYS A 60 -17.83 -28.94 -7.97
CA LYS A 60 -17.77 -29.69 -6.70
C LYS A 60 -16.79 -30.86 -6.76
N SER A 61 -16.83 -31.66 -7.82
CA SER A 61 -15.90 -32.78 -8.03
C SER A 61 -14.46 -32.34 -8.29
N SER A 62 -14.24 -31.06 -8.63
CA SER A 62 -12.91 -30.46 -8.74
C SER A 62 -12.28 -30.07 -7.40
N SER A 63 -12.90 -30.41 -6.27
CA SER A 63 -12.31 -30.24 -4.94
C SER A 63 -10.88 -30.77 -4.86
N ILE A 64 -10.03 -30.07 -4.11
CA ILE A 64 -8.63 -30.43 -3.83
C ILE A 64 -8.58 -30.93 -2.39
N GLU A 65 -8.10 -32.15 -2.17
CA GLU A 65 -8.12 -32.81 -0.86
C GLU A 65 -7.47 -31.99 0.26
N ALA A 66 -6.35 -31.32 -0.03
CA ALA A 66 -5.64 -30.49 0.93
C ALA A 66 -6.39 -29.19 1.32
N SER A 67 -7.38 -28.77 0.53
CA SER A 67 -8.21 -27.58 0.78
C SER A 67 -9.61 -27.77 0.21
N PRO A 68 -10.46 -28.63 0.81
CA PRO A 68 -11.74 -28.99 0.22
C PRO A 68 -12.64 -27.80 -0.12
N ILE A 69 -13.42 -27.93 -1.20
CA ILE A 69 -14.52 -27.01 -1.50
C ILE A 69 -15.60 -27.21 -0.43
N THR A 70 -15.95 -26.13 0.25
CA THR A 70 -16.95 -26.12 1.34
C THR A 70 -18.33 -25.70 0.87
N ALA A 71 -18.41 -24.86 -0.17
CA ALA A 71 -19.67 -24.43 -0.77
C ALA A 71 -19.48 -24.02 -2.23
N VAL A 72 -20.53 -24.19 -3.03
CA VAL A 72 -20.62 -23.65 -4.40
C VAL A 72 -21.99 -23.00 -4.55
N ASN A 73 -22.01 -21.68 -4.69
CA ASN A 73 -23.23 -20.89 -4.77
C ASN A 73 -23.36 -20.24 -6.13
N VAL A 74 -24.57 -20.23 -6.69
CA VAL A 74 -24.90 -19.43 -7.87
C VAL A 74 -25.12 -17.99 -7.42
N VAL A 75 -24.43 -17.05 -8.06
CA VAL A 75 -24.51 -15.62 -7.73
C VAL A 75 -24.61 -14.77 -8.99
N GLU A 76 -25.20 -13.58 -8.85
CA GLU A 76 -25.19 -12.56 -9.88
C GLU A 76 -24.13 -11.51 -9.58
N ARG A 77 -23.37 -11.15 -10.60
CA ARG A 77 -22.30 -10.14 -10.57
C ARG A 77 -22.33 -9.33 -11.84
N ARG A 78 -21.45 -8.33 -11.93
CA ARG A 78 -21.13 -7.64 -13.18
C ARG A 78 -19.73 -7.99 -13.63
N LEU A 79 -19.50 -8.08 -14.93
CA LEU A 79 -18.17 -8.18 -15.52
C LEU A 79 -18.08 -7.14 -16.64
N LEU A 80 -17.26 -6.11 -16.44
CA LEU A 80 -17.16 -4.97 -17.34
C LEU A 80 -18.56 -4.39 -17.64
N GLY A 81 -19.27 -4.04 -16.57
CA GLY A 81 -20.62 -3.46 -16.61
C GLY A 81 -21.76 -4.43 -16.97
N LYS A 82 -21.47 -5.59 -17.59
CA LYS A 82 -22.48 -6.56 -18.04
C LYS A 82 -22.89 -7.50 -16.91
N PRO A 83 -24.19 -7.70 -16.64
CA PRO A 83 -24.66 -8.72 -15.69
C PRO A 83 -24.17 -10.11 -16.13
N VAL A 84 -23.61 -10.86 -15.18
CA VAL A 84 -23.15 -12.23 -15.37
C VAL A 84 -23.62 -13.09 -14.20
N LYS A 85 -24.23 -14.23 -14.54
CA LYS A 85 -24.54 -15.27 -13.59
C LYS A 85 -23.33 -16.20 -13.49
N CYS A 86 -22.76 -16.37 -12.31
CA CYS A 86 -21.52 -17.11 -12.09
C CYS A 86 -21.61 -18.00 -10.84
N LEU A 87 -20.64 -18.90 -10.70
CA LEU A 87 -20.47 -19.68 -9.47
C LEU A 87 -19.47 -19.00 -8.56
N MET A 88 -19.77 -18.97 -7.26
CA MET A 88 -18.83 -18.64 -6.20
C MET A 88 -18.46 -19.94 -5.48
N ALA A 89 -17.22 -20.39 -5.65
CA ALA A 89 -16.70 -21.59 -4.99
C ALA A 89 -15.88 -21.18 -3.77
N SER A 90 -16.31 -21.63 -2.60
CA SER A 90 -15.63 -21.42 -1.32
C SER A 90 -14.81 -22.66 -0.94
N PHE A 91 -13.66 -22.46 -0.29
CA PHE A 91 -12.73 -23.53 0.07
C PHE A 91 -11.98 -23.23 1.38
N GLU A 92 -11.37 -24.25 1.99
CA GLU A 92 -10.78 -24.12 3.33
C GLU A 92 -9.54 -23.23 3.40
N ASP A 93 -8.59 -23.37 2.47
CA ASP A 93 -7.28 -22.71 2.53
C ASP A 93 -7.10 -21.71 1.37
N PRO A 94 -6.91 -20.41 1.67
CA PRO A 94 -6.74 -19.39 0.63
C PRO A 94 -5.54 -19.59 -0.28
N ASP A 95 -4.49 -20.30 0.16
CA ASP A 95 -3.28 -20.54 -0.65
C ASP A 95 -3.57 -21.45 -1.86
N TYR A 96 -4.70 -22.16 -1.85
CA TYR A 96 -5.17 -22.98 -2.97
C TYR A 96 -5.96 -22.19 -4.02
N SER A 97 -6.20 -20.89 -3.84
CA SER A 97 -6.96 -20.09 -4.80
C SER A 97 -6.38 -20.12 -6.23
N PRO A 98 -5.06 -19.93 -6.46
CA PRO A 98 -4.48 -20.08 -7.80
C PRO A 98 -4.51 -21.52 -8.33
N HIS A 99 -4.48 -22.51 -7.44
CA HIS A 99 -4.54 -23.93 -7.80
C HIS A 99 -5.94 -24.29 -8.31
N TYR A 100 -6.98 -23.81 -7.62
CA TYR A 100 -8.36 -23.95 -8.04
C TYR A 100 -8.61 -23.26 -9.38
N ALA A 101 -8.15 -22.02 -9.57
CA ALA A 101 -8.32 -21.32 -10.85
C ALA A 101 -7.76 -22.15 -12.03
N ARG A 102 -6.50 -22.61 -11.93
CA ARG A 102 -5.87 -23.45 -12.97
C ARG A 102 -6.61 -24.76 -13.22
N LYS A 103 -7.19 -25.38 -12.19
CA LYS A 103 -7.93 -26.64 -12.30
C LYS A 103 -9.31 -26.41 -12.95
N LEU A 104 -10.02 -25.39 -12.50
CA LEU A 104 -11.40 -25.08 -12.92
C LEU A 104 -11.46 -24.48 -14.33
N GLU A 105 -10.46 -23.68 -14.74
CA GLU A 105 -10.35 -23.14 -16.11
C GLU A 105 -10.23 -24.23 -17.20
N ARG A 106 -9.84 -25.45 -16.82
CA ARG A 106 -9.75 -26.59 -17.75
C ARG A 106 -11.08 -27.31 -17.94
N LEU A 107 -12.10 -27.02 -17.12
CA LEU A 107 -13.39 -27.66 -17.22
C LEU A 107 -14.11 -27.24 -18.51
N PRO A 108 -14.71 -28.18 -19.26
CA PRO A 108 -15.57 -27.84 -20.38
C PRO A 108 -16.69 -26.89 -19.93
N GLY A 109 -16.87 -25.78 -20.66
CA GLY A 109 -17.92 -24.80 -20.38
C GLY A 109 -17.56 -23.71 -19.39
N VAL A 110 -16.36 -23.71 -18.79
CA VAL A 110 -15.83 -22.56 -18.03
C VAL A 110 -15.16 -21.55 -18.98
N GLU A 111 -15.51 -20.28 -18.85
CA GLU A 111 -14.89 -19.16 -19.58
C GLU A 111 -13.66 -18.64 -18.84
N GLY A 112 -13.75 -18.48 -17.52
CA GLY A 112 -12.65 -17.97 -16.72
C GLY A 112 -12.91 -18.02 -15.21
N CYS A 113 -11.81 -17.96 -14.45
CA CYS A 113 -11.83 -17.80 -13.00
C CYS A 113 -11.38 -16.38 -12.62
N PHE A 114 -12.06 -15.78 -11.65
CA PHE A 114 -11.82 -14.40 -11.22
C PHE A 114 -11.40 -14.34 -9.75
N GLU A 115 -10.61 -13.32 -9.44
CA GLU A 115 -10.14 -12.99 -8.09
C GLU A 115 -9.23 -14.02 -7.43
N ALA A 116 -8.68 -14.95 -8.20
CA ALA A 116 -7.79 -15.98 -7.67
C ALA A 116 -6.35 -15.46 -7.39
N ASP A 117 -5.99 -14.32 -7.98
CA ASP A 117 -4.69 -13.65 -7.84
C ASP A 117 -4.66 -12.56 -6.75
N ILE A 118 -5.78 -12.39 -6.03
CA ILE A 118 -5.90 -11.40 -4.95
C ILE A 118 -5.49 -12.05 -3.63
N ARG A 119 -4.58 -11.40 -2.89
CA ARG A 119 -4.14 -11.86 -1.57
C ARG A 119 -5.31 -11.92 -0.59
N PHE A 120 -5.29 -12.91 0.29
CA PHE A 120 -6.40 -13.19 1.19
C PHE A 120 -6.75 -12.01 2.11
N TYR A 121 -5.77 -11.39 2.78
CA TYR A 121 -6.05 -10.20 3.57
C TYR A 121 -6.55 -9.02 2.73
N THR A 122 -6.01 -8.82 1.51
CA THR A 122 -6.48 -7.75 0.59
C THR A 122 -7.93 -7.98 0.20
N LYS A 123 -8.29 -9.24 -0.09
CA LYS A 123 -9.66 -9.63 -0.38
C LYS A 123 -10.57 -9.36 0.82
N TYR A 124 -10.16 -9.75 2.02
CA TYR A 124 -10.90 -9.44 3.25
C TYR A 124 -11.12 -7.93 3.43
N LEU A 125 -10.07 -7.10 3.36
CA LEU A 125 -10.18 -5.65 3.53
C LEU A 125 -11.19 -5.06 2.54
N ASN A 126 -11.14 -5.51 1.28
CA ASN A 126 -11.99 -4.98 0.23
C ASN A 126 -13.45 -5.45 0.35
N TYR A 127 -13.68 -6.72 0.70
CA TYR A 127 -15.03 -7.29 0.84
C TYR A 127 -15.76 -6.82 2.08
N ILE A 128 -15.04 -6.77 3.20
CA ILE A 128 -15.62 -6.36 4.48
C ILE A 128 -15.71 -4.83 4.59
N GLY A 129 -14.87 -4.11 3.84
CA GLY A 129 -14.81 -2.66 3.89
C GLY A 129 -13.92 -2.12 5.01
N VAL A 130 -12.99 -2.94 5.52
CA VAL A 130 -11.97 -2.50 6.48
C VAL A 130 -10.95 -1.62 5.78
N THR A 131 -10.78 -0.39 6.28
CA THR A 131 -9.84 0.58 5.71
C THR A 131 -8.63 0.72 6.64
N PRO A 132 -7.41 0.37 6.19
CA PRO A 132 -6.21 0.66 6.95
C PRO A 132 -6.14 2.16 7.29
N CYS A 133 -5.57 2.48 8.44
CA CYS A 133 -5.46 3.82 8.98
C CYS A 133 -6.81 4.53 9.26
N CYS A 134 -7.89 3.78 9.49
CA CYS A 134 -9.19 4.32 9.90
C CYS A 134 -9.72 3.60 11.14
N TRP A 135 -10.61 4.29 11.87
CA TRP A 135 -11.32 3.72 13.01
C TRP A 135 -12.47 2.81 12.59
N HIS A 136 -12.56 1.66 13.23
CA HIS A 136 -13.62 0.67 13.05
C HIS A 136 -14.18 0.24 14.40
N THR A 137 -15.48 -0.08 14.40
CA THR A 137 -16.19 -0.66 15.53
C THR A 137 -16.71 -2.05 15.22
N LEU A 138 -16.65 -2.94 16.19
CA LEU A 138 -17.17 -4.32 16.11
C LEU A 138 -17.46 -4.91 17.49
N LYS A 139 -18.25 -5.99 17.52
CA LYS A 139 -18.36 -6.86 18.67
C LYS A 139 -17.22 -7.86 18.71
N VAL A 140 -16.62 -8.04 19.88
CA VAL A 140 -15.49 -8.95 20.10
C VAL A 140 -15.63 -9.74 21.39
N SER A 141 -15.01 -10.91 21.42
CA SER A 141 -14.72 -11.71 22.61
C SER A 141 -13.22 -11.65 22.94
N PRO A 142 -12.81 -11.45 24.21
CA PRO A 142 -11.40 -11.45 24.59
C PRO A 142 -10.82 -12.87 24.51
N GLU A 143 -9.59 -13.00 23.99
CA GLU A 143 -8.83 -14.26 23.90
C GLU A 143 -7.55 -14.22 24.78
N GLY A 144 -7.34 -13.13 25.52
CA GLY A 144 -6.21 -12.94 26.42
C GLY A 144 -5.22 -11.90 25.90
N GLY A 145 -3.93 -12.15 26.13
CA GLY A 145 -2.84 -11.28 25.72
C GLY A 145 -2.20 -10.51 26.88
N ASP A 146 -0.86 -10.56 26.90
CA ASP A 146 -0.02 -9.93 27.92
C ASP A 146 0.42 -8.54 27.47
N ARG A 147 1.35 -8.46 26.50
CA ARG A 147 1.88 -7.20 25.94
C ARG A 147 0.84 -6.35 25.20
N TYR A 148 -0.16 -7.01 24.61
CA TYR A 148 -1.25 -6.39 23.87
C TYR A 148 -2.52 -7.23 24.07
N LYS A 149 -3.69 -6.61 23.93
CA LYS A 149 -4.97 -7.31 24.09
C LYS A 149 -5.34 -8.06 22.83
N ILE A 150 -5.77 -9.30 22.99
CA ILE A 150 -6.17 -10.18 21.88
C ILE A 150 -7.67 -10.38 21.93
N TYR A 151 -8.30 -10.24 20.77
CA TYR A 151 -9.74 -10.35 20.57
C TYR A 151 -10.07 -11.24 19.38
N VAL A 152 -11.20 -11.92 19.45
CA VAL A 152 -11.85 -12.56 18.29
C VAL A 152 -13.07 -11.76 17.92
N ALA A 153 -13.20 -11.41 16.64
CA ALA A 153 -14.37 -10.74 16.09
C ALA A 153 -15.61 -11.65 16.17
N GLU A 154 -16.68 -11.16 16.78
CA GLU A 154 -18.03 -11.75 16.72
C GLU A 154 -18.83 -11.19 15.54
N THR A 155 -18.47 -9.98 15.11
CA THR A 155 -19.01 -9.31 13.93
C THR A 155 -17.87 -8.66 13.17
N HIS A 156 -17.99 -8.53 11.84
CA HIS A 156 -16.98 -7.83 11.06
C HIS A 156 -16.87 -6.33 11.42
N PRO A 157 -15.66 -5.73 11.30
CA PRO A 157 -15.44 -4.31 11.52
C PRO A 157 -16.26 -3.41 10.59
N LYS A 158 -16.82 -2.35 11.15
CA LYS A 158 -17.54 -1.29 10.41
C LYS A 158 -16.90 0.08 10.70
N PRO A 159 -16.81 0.99 9.73
CA PRO A 159 -16.29 2.34 9.96
C PRO A 159 -17.02 3.05 11.10
N SER A 160 -16.29 3.66 12.04
CA SER A 160 -16.89 4.33 13.21
C SER A 160 -17.25 5.80 12.97
N GLY A 161 -16.69 6.43 11.94
CA GLY A 161 -16.82 7.86 11.66
C GLY A 161 -15.81 8.75 12.39
N GLU A 162 -15.04 8.21 13.34
CA GLU A 162 -13.90 8.92 13.94
C GLU A 162 -12.79 9.08 12.90
N GLU A 163 -12.24 10.30 12.80
CA GLU A 163 -11.25 10.65 11.78
C GLU A 163 -9.87 10.95 12.37
N ARG A 164 -9.79 11.34 13.65
CA ARG A 164 -8.52 11.70 14.26
C ARG A 164 -7.71 10.45 14.56
N PRO A 165 -6.49 10.28 14.01
CA PRO A 165 -5.65 9.13 14.34
C PRO A 165 -5.33 9.10 15.85
N PRO A 166 -5.14 7.91 16.45
CA PRO A 166 -4.62 7.80 17.81
C PRO A 166 -3.18 8.32 17.87
N HIS A 167 -2.67 8.55 19.09
CA HIS A 167 -1.27 8.85 19.28
C HIS A 167 -0.39 7.63 18.97
N LEU A 168 0.44 7.75 17.93
CA LEU A 168 1.35 6.69 17.48
C LEU A 168 2.74 6.87 18.10
N LYS A 169 3.32 5.80 18.64
CA LYS A 169 4.72 5.78 19.07
C LYS A 169 5.62 5.59 17.84
N LEU A 170 6.46 6.58 17.58
CA LEU A 170 7.41 6.58 16.46
C LEU A 170 8.79 6.11 16.93
N LEU A 171 9.47 5.32 16.10
CA LEU A 171 10.88 4.99 16.26
C LEU A 171 11.60 5.19 14.93
N GLY A 172 12.44 6.22 14.85
CA GLY A 172 13.42 6.39 13.79
C GLY A 172 14.68 5.58 14.07
N PHE A 173 15.30 5.01 13.04
CA PHE A 173 16.59 4.34 13.18
C PHE A 173 17.42 4.41 11.89
N LYS A 174 18.74 4.19 12.05
CA LYS A 174 19.67 3.86 10.97
C LYS A 174 20.80 2.98 11.49
N ILE A 175 21.58 2.43 10.57
CA ILE A 175 22.81 1.69 10.90
C ILE A 175 24.04 2.33 10.25
N ASP A 176 25.21 2.11 10.85
CA ASP A 176 26.50 2.33 10.22
C ASP A 176 27.28 1.02 10.20
N VAL A 177 27.81 0.67 9.03
CA VAL A 177 28.47 -0.62 8.76
C VAL A 177 29.97 -0.39 8.55
N TYR A 178 30.79 -1.20 9.18
CA TYR A 178 32.23 -1.23 8.95
C TYR A 178 32.54 -2.02 7.68
N SER A 179 32.79 -1.32 6.57
CA SER A 179 33.14 -1.97 5.29
C SER A 179 34.41 -1.36 4.70
N PRO A 180 35.59 -2.02 4.87
CA PRO A 180 36.87 -1.56 4.33
C PRO A 180 36.92 -1.51 2.79
N THR A 181 36.12 -2.34 2.13
CA THR A 181 36.08 -2.46 0.66
C THR A 181 35.10 -1.49 0.01
N GLY A 182 34.25 -0.83 0.81
CA GLY A 182 33.13 -0.01 0.35
C GLY A 182 31.93 -0.82 -0.19
N SER A 183 32.07 -2.14 -0.35
CA SER A 183 30.98 -3.03 -0.77
C SER A 183 30.53 -3.86 0.43
N MET A 184 29.51 -3.37 1.14
CA MET A 184 29.05 -3.93 2.41
C MET A 184 28.49 -5.35 2.24
N ASN A 185 29.03 -6.31 3.00
CA ASN A 185 28.56 -7.70 3.03
C ASN A 185 28.18 -8.15 4.46
N PRO A 186 26.91 -8.46 4.75
CA PRO A 186 26.44 -8.81 6.10
C PRO A 186 27.10 -10.07 6.69
N GLU A 187 27.74 -10.92 5.89
CA GLU A 187 28.47 -12.08 6.41
C GLU A 187 29.81 -11.70 7.05
N ILE A 188 30.44 -10.60 6.64
CA ILE A 188 31.80 -10.24 7.09
C ILE A 188 31.90 -8.84 7.70
N ASP A 189 31.10 -7.89 7.23
CA ASP A 189 31.19 -6.48 7.60
C ASP A 189 30.21 -6.20 8.76
N PRO A 190 30.70 -5.88 9.97
CA PRO A 190 29.86 -5.72 11.16
C PRO A 190 29.07 -4.41 11.16
N VAL A 191 27.90 -4.44 11.79
CA VAL A 191 27.12 -3.25 12.13
C VAL A 191 27.71 -2.61 13.38
N ILE A 192 28.60 -1.64 13.19
CA ILE A 192 29.34 -1.01 14.29
C ILE A 192 28.50 -0.05 15.14
N LEU A 193 27.43 0.48 14.57
CA LEU A 193 26.54 1.42 15.25
C LEU A 193 25.11 1.27 14.76
N ILE A 194 24.18 1.21 15.71
CA ILE A 194 22.75 1.37 15.47
C ILE A 194 22.30 2.60 16.25
N SER A 195 21.84 3.63 15.55
CA SER A 195 21.28 4.83 16.18
C SER A 195 19.77 4.79 16.07
N THR A 196 19.08 5.21 17.13
CA THR A 196 17.63 5.33 17.17
C THR A 196 17.20 6.68 17.74
N VAL A 197 16.00 7.12 17.38
CA VAL A 197 15.32 8.24 18.00
C VAL A 197 13.84 7.91 18.19
N THR A 198 13.29 8.17 19.35
CA THR A 198 11.86 7.98 19.63
C THR A 198 11.05 9.22 19.25
N GLY A 199 9.72 9.09 19.16
CA GLY A 199 8.84 10.23 18.82
C GLY A 199 8.88 11.40 19.81
N ASP A 200 9.38 11.21 21.03
CA ASP A 200 9.64 12.23 22.05
C ASP A 200 11.09 12.76 22.02
N GLY A 201 11.88 12.38 21.02
CA GLY A 201 13.24 12.89 20.79
C GLY A 201 14.35 12.17 21.57
N LEU A 202 14.07 11.08 22.28
CA LEU A 202 15.11 10.32 22.98
C LEU A 202 15.97 9.56 21.96
N VAL A 203 17.22 9.99 21.82
CA VAL A 203 18.23 9.30 21.02
C VAL A 203 18.89 8.20 21.85
N ARG A 204 19.05 7.00 21.27
CA ARG A 204 19.91 5.94 21.81
C ARG A 204 20.85 5.41 20.73
N GLN A 205 22.05 5.03 21.14
CA GLN A 205 23.09 4.50 20.26
C GLN A 205 23.59 3.18 20.83
N PHE A 206 23.60 2.14 19.99
CA PHE A 206 24.08 0.80 20.32
C PHE A 206 25.35 0.54 19.54
N GLU A 207 26.48 0.60 20.24
CA GLU A 207 27.81 0.43 19.67
C GLU A 207 28.25 -1.04 19.70
N ALA A 208 28.97 -1.47 18.67
CA ALA A 208 29.68 -2.75 18.68
C ALA A 208 30.89 -2.72 19.64
N GLU A 209 31.22 -3.86 20.21
CA GLU A 209 32.45 -4.05 20.99
C GLU A 209 33.62 -4.28 20.02
N GLY A 210 34.27 -3.19 19.62
CA GLY A 210 35.25 -3.23 18.54
C GLY A 210 34.55 -3.56 17.21
N HIS A 211 34.71 -4.79 16.73
CA HIS A 211 34.07 -5.31 15.51
C HIS A 211 33.05 -6.42 15.81
N ASP A 212 32.74 -6.71 17.08
CA ASP A 212 31.66 -7.64 17.47
C ASP A 212 30.34 -6.88 17.67
N ASP A 213 29.42 -7.05 16.71
CA ASP A 213 28.13 -6.39 16.65
C ASP A 213 26.97 -7.20 17.26
N ARG A 214 27.24 -8.37 17.87
CA ARG A 214 26.21 -9.18 18.55
C ARG A 214 25.52 -8.42 19.68
N GLY A 215 26.29 -7.71 20.50
CA GLY A 215 25.79 -6.95 21.64
C GLY A 215 24.90 -5.77 21.20
N ALA A 216 25.33 -5.04 20.16
CA ALA A 216 24.59 -3.93 19.59
C ALA A 216 23.22 -4.37 19.04
N ILE A 217 23.21 -5.44 18.22
CA ILE A 217 21.97 -5.96 17.62
C ILE A 217 21.00 -6.47 18.69
N LYS A 218 21.49 -7.23 19.69
CA LYS A 218 20.65 -7.70 20.81
C LYS A 218 20.05 -6.55 21.61
N SER A 219 20.84 -5.51 21.88
CA SER A 219 20.40 -4.33 22.62
C SER A 219 19.36 -3.54 21.85
N PHE A 220 19.52 -3.41 20.53
CA PHE A 220 18.51 -2.83 19.65
C PHE A 220 17.19 -3.63 19.67
N VAL A 221 17.24 -4.95 19.56
CA VAL A 221 16.05 -5.82 19.65
C VAL A 221 15.33 -5.63 21.00
N SER A 222 16.08 -5.62 22.11
CA SER A 222 15.51 -5.36 23.45
C SER A 222 14.84 -4.00 23.49
N PHE A 223 15.52 -2.95 23.00
CA PHE A 223 14.98 -1.60 23.01
C PHE A 223 13.69 -1.47 22.21
N VAL A 224 13.59 -2.08 21.02
CA VAL A 224 12.34 -2.09 20.23
C VAL A 224 11.22 -2.81 21.00
N SER A 225 11.53 -3.91 21.67
CA SER A 225 10.56 -4.65 22.50
C SER A 225 10.09 -3.81 23.70
N ASP A 226 10.99 -3.09 24.36
CA ASP A 226 10.71 -2.32 25.57
C ASP A 226 9.96 -1.01 25.27
N TYR A 227 10.34 -0.31 24.20
CA TYR A 227 9.67 0.92 23.77
C TYR A 227 8.29 0.64 23.14
N ASP A 228 8.16 -0.49 22.45
CA ASP A 228 6.98 -0.94 21.70
C ASP A 228 6.44 0.12 20.71
N PRO A 229 7.21 0.49 19.66
CA PRO A 229 6.77 1.47 18.68
C PRO A 229 5.62 0.96 17.79
N ASP A 230 4.69 1.84 17.42
CA ASP A 230 3.67 1.50 16.42
C ASP A 230 4.22 1.65 15.00
N VAL A 231 5.06 2.67 14.80
CA VAL A 231 5.61 3.00 13.50
C VAL A 231 7.12 3.03 13.61
N ILE A 232 7.80 2.25 12.77
CA ILE A 232 9.26 2.26 12.63
C ILE A 232 9.59 2.94 11.32
N VAL A 233 10.44 3.95 11.36
CA VAL A 233 10.87 4.71 10.18
C VAL A 233 12.38 4.65 10.02
N GLY A 234 12.83 4.58 8.77
CA GLY A 234 14.22 4.71 8.39
C GLY A 234 14.31 5.39 7.03
N PHE A 235 15.52 5.62 6.53
CA PHE A 235 15.71 6.19 5.20
C PHE A 235 16.54 5.22 4.36
N TYR A 236 15.91 4.65 3.33
CA TYR A 236 16.44 3.51 2.57
C TYR A 236 16.42 2.17 3.35
N SER A 237 15.62 2.09 4.40
CA SER A 237 15.53 0.95 5.31
C SER A 237 14.88 -0.29 4.71
N ASN A 238 14.01 -0.15 3.71
CA ASN A 238 13.47 -1.28 2.96
C ASN A 238 14.56 -1.92 2.09
N PHE A 239 15.49 -1.13 1.58
CA PHE A 239 16.49 -1.57 0.60
C PHE A 239 17.81 -2.00 1.25
N PHE A 240 18.14 -1.43 2.41
CA PHE A 240 19.42 -1.64 3.06
C PHE A 240 19.25 -2.01 4.55
N ASP A 241 18.91 -1.05 5.42
CA ASP A 241 19.10 -1.21 6.88
C ASP A 241 18.47 -2.49 7.47
N LEU A 242 17.17 -2.72 7.27
CA LEU A 242 16.50 -3.90 7.84
C LEU A 242 16.95 -5.19 7.17
N GLN A 243 17.16 -5.19 5.85
CA GLN A 243 17.64 -6.37 5.14
C GLN A 243 19.05 -6.75 5.61
N TYR A 244 19.91 -5.75 5.82
CA TYR A 244 21.26 -5.94 6.34
C TYR A 244 21.23 -6.51 7.75
N LEU A 245 20.41 -5.94 8.64
CA LEU A 245 20.25 -6.43 10.01
C LEU A 245 19.68 -7.85 10.06
N ILE A 246 18.68 -8.19 9.24
CA ILE A 246 18.12 -9.56 9.15
C ILE A 246 19.21 -10.55 8.75
N ASN A 247 19.94 -10.26 7.67
CA ASN A 247 20.98 -11.16 7.17
C ASN A 247 22.18 -11.25 8.14
N ARG A 248 22.59 -10.12 8.73
CA ARG A 248 23.68 -10.07 9.71
C ARG A 248 23.32 -10.85 10.97
N ALA A 249 22.12 -10.63 11.53
CA ALA A 249 21.65 -11.35 12.71
C ALA A 249 21.59 -12.86 12.46
N LYS A 250 21.10 -13.28 11.28
CA LYS A 250 21.11 -14.69 10.85
C LYS A 250 22.53 -15.25 10.80
N HIS A 251 23.48 -14.54 10.20
CA HIS A 251 24.89 -14.97 10.14
C HIS A 251 25.50 -15.11 11.53
N LEU A 252 25.17 -14.20 12.45
CA LEU A 252 25.63 -14.25 13.84
C LEU A 252 24.88 -15.28 14.70
N GLY A 253 23.77 -15.87 14.24
CA GLY A 253 22.91 -16.70 15.08
C GLY A 253 22.22 -15.92 16.21
N VAL A 254 21.95 -14.63 15.98
CA VAL A 254 21.17 -13.76 16.87
C VAL A 254 19.72 -13.73 16.37
N LYS A 255 18.76 -13.95 17.28
CA LYS A 255 17.33 -13.82 16.93
C LYS A 255 16.96 -12.34 16.78
N PHE A 256 16.51 -11.94 15.60
CA PHE A 256 16.16 -10.55 15.28
C PHE A 256 14.65 -10.30 15.40
N THR A 257 14.10 -10.50 16.61
CA THR A 257 12.65 -10.55 16.86
C THR A 257 12.07 -9.18 17.18
N ILE A 258 12.08 -8.26 16.20
CA ILE A 258 11.52 -6.90 16.36
C ILE A 258 10.00 -6.82 16.09
N ASN A 259 9.39 -7.90 15.58
CA ASN A 259 7.94 -7.96 15.40
C ASN A 259 7.23 -7.97 16.76
N ARG A 260 5.99 -7.46 16.80
CA ARG A 260 5.21 -7.38 18.04
C ARG A 260 4.76 -8.76 18.53
N ASP A 261 4.61 -9.74 17.64
CA ASP A 261 4.27 -11.13 17.96
C ASP A 261 5.49 -12.00 18.34
N GLY A 262 6.70 -11.43 18.35
CA GLY A 262 7.94 -12.12 18.66
C GLY A 262 8.54 -12.93 17.50
N SER A 263 7.95 -12.88 16.30
CA SER A 263 8.57 -13.42 15.09
C SER A 263 9.65 -12.49 14.52
N GLU A 264 10.37 -12.94 13.49
CA GLU A 264 11.37 -12.12 12.79
C GLU A 264 10.73 -11.37 11.62
N PRO A 265 11.18 -10.14 11.32
CA PRO A 265 10.72 -9.41 10.15
C PRO A 265 11.17 -10.10 8.87
N HIS A 266 10.43 -9.88 7.78
CA HIS A 266 10.73 -10.51 6.50
C HIS A 266 10.39 -9.60 5.32
N VAL A 267 11.08 -9.80 4.20
CA VAL A 267 10.74 -9.13 2.95
C VAL A 267 9.42 -9.69 2.42
N SER A 268 8.50 -8.80 2.05
CA SER A 268 7.15 -9.12 1.62
C SER A 268 6.83 -8.40 0.30
N VAL A 269 5.54 -8.20 -0.01
CA VAL A 269 5.08 -7.65 -1.29
C VAL A 269 5.78 -6.37 -1.69
N TYR A 270 6.01 -6.19 -2.99
CA TYR A 270 6.70 -5.02 -3.52
C TYR A 270 8.14 -4.86 -3.02
N GLY A 271 8.66 -5.74 -2.15
CA GLY A 271 9.98 -5.60 -1.53
C GLY A 271 9.99 -4.68 -0.31
N HIS A 272 8.86 -4.43 0.34
CA HIS A 272 8.88 -3.84 1.69
C HIS A 272 9.30 -4.90 2.72
N VAL A 273 9.86 -4.46 3.85
CA VAL A 273 10.10 -5.34 4.99
C VAL A 273 8.90 -5.23 5.95
N SER A 274 8.22 -6.35 6.16
CA SER A 274 7.09 -6.44 7.08
C SER A 274 7.61 -6.65 8.51
N VAL A 275 7.15 -5.81 9.43
CA VAL A 275 7.41 -5.92 10.87
C VAL A 275 6.08 -6.16 11.58
N VAL A 276 5.69 -7.43 11.73
CA VAL A 276 4.33 -7.82 12.12
C VAL A 276 3.85 -7.08 13.38
N GLY A 277 2.67 -6.48 13.27
CA GLY A 277 2.02 -5.70 14.31
C GLY A 277 2.52 -4.26 14.43
N ARG A 278 3.43 -3.82 13.56
CA ARG A 278 3.95 -2.44 13.47
C ARG A 278 3.91 -1.99 12.01
N ALA A 279 3.83 -0.69 11.77
CA ALA A 279 3.99 -0.14 10.42
C ALA A 279 5.45 0.26 10.20
N HIS A 280 6.17 -0.49 9.35
CA HIS A 280 7.49 -0.06 8.90
C HIS A 280 7.37 0.80 7.65
N ILE A 281 7.86 2.04 7.71
CA ILE A 281 7.79 3.00 6.60
C ILE A 281 9.20 3.46 6.24
N ASP A 282 9.62 3.16 5.02
CA ASP A 282 10.83 3.72 4.45
C ASP A 282 10.57 5.14 3.92
N LEU A 283 11.23 6.13 4.49
CA LEU A 283 11.11 7.53 4.11
C LEU A 283 11.67 7.82 2.72
N TYR A 284 12.56 6.96 2.19
CA TYR A 284 12.99 7.04 0.79
C TYR A 284 11.84 6.73 -0.17
N ASP A 285 11.04 5.69 0.15
CA ASP A 285 9.82 5.38 -0.61
C ASP A 285 8.77 6.51 -0.44
N ALA A 286 8.61 7.02 0.78
CA ALA A 286 7.69 8.13 1.07
C ALA A 286 8.06 9.40 0.30
N ALA A 287 9.35 9.70 0.15
CA ALA A 287 9.86 10.84 -0.60
C ALA A 287 9.48 10.82 -2.09
N SER A 288 8.97 9.71 -2.63
CA SER A 288 8.42 9.65 -4.00
C SER A 288 7.29 10.64 -4.27
N ILE A 289 6.61 11.14 -3.23
CA ILE A 289 5.58 12.18 -3.36
C ILE A 289 6.14 13.57 -3.69
N LEU A 290 7.46 13.74 -3.63
CA LEU A 290 8.16 15.00 -3.88
C LEU A 290 8.88 14.93 -5.25
N PRO A 291 8.16 15.16 -6.37
CA PRO A 291 8.75 15.10 -7.71
C PRO A 291 9.78 16.22 -7.99
N GLU A 292 9.78 17.28 -7.19
CA GLU A 292 10.70 18.41 -7.27
C GLU A 292 12.11 18.01 -6.86
N VAL A 293 12.24 17.10 -5.90
CA VAL A 293 13.54 16.59 -5.44
C VAL A 293 14.02 15.46 -6.35
N LYS A 294 14.93 15.79 -7.27
CA LYS A 294 15.49 14.83 -8.24
C LYS A 294 16.45 13.84 -7.61
N LEU A 295 17.38 14.32 -6.78
CA LEU A 295 18.32 13.49 -6.03
C LEU A 295 17.79 13.30 -4.59
N LYS A 296 17.25 12.11 -4.30
CA LYS A 296 16.59 11.80 -3.02
C LYS A 296 17.54 11.24 -1.98
N THR A 297 18.45 12.07 -1.48
CA THR A 297 19.24 11.75 -0.28
C THR A 297 18.49 12.20 0.97
N LEU A 298 18.79 11.60 2.13
CA LEU A 298 18.22 12.02 3.42
C LEU A 298 18.28 13.55 3.61
N ARG A 299 19.43 14.14 3.27
CA ARG A 299 19.73 15.55 3.49
C ARG A 299 18.98 16.45 2.50
N ASN A 300 18.92 16.08 1.22
CA ASN A 300 18.15 16.85 0.23
C ASN A 300 16.66 16.87 0.56
N ILE A 301 16.13 15.76 1.09
CA ILE A 301 14.74 15.68 1.54
C ILE A 301 14.51 16.53 2.79
N ALA A 302 15.39 16.43 3.79
CA ALA A 302 15.34 17.28 4.98
C ALA A 302 15.36 18.77 4.61
N ASP A 303 16.31 19.19 3.76
CA ASP A 303 16.47 20.58 3.31
C ASP A 303 15.22 21.08 2.57
N TYR A 304 14.66 20.28 1.67
CA TYR A 304 13.44 20.62 0.95
C TYR A 304 12.24 20.77 1.89
N LEU A 305 12.12 19.89 2.89
CA LEU A 305 11.05 19.91 3.89
C LEU A 305 11.31 20.90 5.03
N LYS A 306 12.44 21.60 5.01
CA LYS A 306 12.90 22.53 6.06
C LYS A 306 12.93 21.85 7.44
N VAL A 307 13.47 20.64 7.47
CA VAL A 307 13.76 19.92 8.69
C VAL A 307 15.16 20.34 9.13
N GLU A 308 15.22 21.06 10.25
CA GLU A 308 16.47 21.46 10.89
C GLU A 308 16.78 20.47 12.02
N ALA A 309 18.05 20.16 12.22
CA ALA A 309 18.51 19.46 13.42
C ALA A 309 19.21 20.46 14.34
N GLU A 310 19.24 20.17 15.64
CA GLU A 310 19.79 21.08 16.65
C GLU A 310 21.30 21.30 16.53
N ALA A 311 22.02 20.31 15.98
CA ALA A 311 23.47 20.34 15.85
C ALA A 311 23.96 20.70 14.43
N PRO A 312 25.14 21.33 14.29
CA PRO A 312 25.75 21.60 13.00
C PRO A 312 26.03 20.31 12.22
N ARG A 313 25.88 20.37 10.89
CA ARG A 313 25.98 19.21 10.00
C ARG A 313 27.36 18.55 10.10
N VAL A 314 27.40 17.30 10.57
CA VAL A 314 28.59 16.44 10.50
C VAL A 314 28.38 15.43 9.37
N ASN A 315 29.27 15.44 8.37
CA ASN A 315 29.20 14.51 7.25
C ASN A 315 30.38 13.54 7.31
N VAL A 316 30.08 12.24 7.38
CA VAL A 316 31.05 11.15 7.28
C VAL A 316 30.72 10.35 6.05
N ASP A 317 31.64 10.35 5.08
CA ASP A 317 31.52 9.48 3.91
C ASP A 317 31.56 8.02 4.35
N PHE A 318 30.66 7.19 3.80
CA PHE A 318 30.57 5.77 4.17
C PHE A 318 31.90 5.02 3.92
N THR A 319 32.71 5.43 2.94
CA THR A 319 34.01 4.80 2.68
C THR A 319 35.06 5.15 3.75
N GLN A 320 34.80 6.19 4.55
CA GLN A 320 35.69 6.62 5.63
C GLN A 320 35.26 6.06 6.99
N VAL A 321 34.10 5.41 7.08
CA VAL A 321 33.57 4.83 8.32
C VAL A 321 34.59 3.92 9.02
N PRO A 322 35.30 2.99 8.33
CA PRO A 322 36.33 2.17 8.97
C PRO A 322 37.42 2.98 9.66
N ARG A 323 37.96 3.98 8.95
CA ARG A 323 39.02 4.87 9.48
C ARG A 323 38.53 5.62 10.72
N TYR A 324 37.32 6.16 10.68
CA TYR A 324 36.77 6.94 11.77
C TYR A 324 36.44 6.06 12.99
N TRP A 325 36.01 4.82 12.77
CA TRP A 325 35.70 3.87 13.84
C TRP A 325 36.96 3.40 14.56
N ASP A 326 38.00 3.05 13.81
CA ASP A 326 39.26 2.51 14.36
C ASP A 326 40.17 3.60 14.95
N THR A 327 39.89 4.88 14.69
CA THR A 327 40.67 6.01 15.23
C THR A 327 39.92 6.63 16.43
N PRO A 328 40.38 6.45 17.68
CA PRO A 328 39.65 6.92 18.87
C PRO A 328 39.31 8.41 18.87
N SER A 329 40.18 9.26 18.31
CA SER A 329 39.96 10.71 18.19
C SER A 329 38.94 11.11 17.11
N LEU A 330 38.54 10.19 16.23
CA LEU A 330 37.55 10.42 15.17
C LEU A 330 36.21 9.72 15.44
N LYS A 331 36.18 8.72 16.32
CA LYS A 331 34.98 7.92 16.62
C LYS A 331 33.77 8.77 17.00
N SER A 332 33.98 9.83 17.79
CA SER A 332 32.91 10.76 18.20
C SER A 332 32.19 11.40 17.01
N ARG A 333 32.88 11.62 15.89
CA ARG A 333 32.25 12.19 14.68
C ARG A 333 31.26 11.24 14.02
N ILE A 334 31.48 9.92 14.07
CA ILE A 334 30.48 8.95 13.59
C ILE A 334 29.26 8.99 14.50
N LEU A 335 29.47 8.99 15.81
CA LEU A 335 28.37 9.04 16.79
C LEU A 335 27.52 10.30 16.60
N GLU A 336 28.15 11.46 16.46
CA GLU A 336 27.49 12.74 16.18
C GLU A 336 26.75 12.74 14.83
N ALA A 337 27.39 12.27 13.76
CA ALA A 337 26.77 12.20 12.43
C ALA A 337 25.56 11.25 12.41
N SER A 338 25.68 10.08 13.04
CA SER A 338 24.61 9.08 13.11
C SER A 338 23.44 9.54 13.97
N ARG A 339 23.72 10.28 15.06
CA ARG A 339 22.69 10.97 15.87
C ARG A 339 21.94 12.01 15.05
N HIS A 340 22.67 12.87 14.33
CA HIS A 340 22.08 13.88 13.47
C HIS A 340 21.17 13.25 12.41
N ASP A 341 21.59 12.14 11.81
CA ASP A 341 20.78 11.44 10.80
C ASP A 341 19.45 10.92 11.34
N VAL A 342 19.44 10.34 12.55
CA VAL A 342 18.16 9.88 13.14
C VAL A 342 17.24 11.05 13.48
N GLU A 343 17.79 12.18 13.94
CA GLU A 343 17.02 13.40 14.18
C GLU A 343 16.36 13.91 12.88
N LEU A 344 17.11 13.90 11.75
CA LEU A 344 16.54 14.21 10.43
C LEU A 344 15.46 13.21 10.00
N ILE A 345 15.69 11.91 10.24
CA ILE A 345 14.70 10.85 9.94
C ILE A 345 13.39 11.13 10.70
N LEU A 346 13.45 11.47 11.99
CA LEU A 346 12.26 11.81 12.76
C LEU A 346 11.56 13.04 12.20
N GLY A 347 12.28 14.14 11.96
CA GLY A 347 11.69 15.36 11.43
C GLY A 347 11.07 15.18 10.03
N ILE A 348 11.67 14.35 9.17
CA ILE A 348 11.07 13.98 7.87
C ILE A 348 9.81 13.15 8.09
N ALA A 349 9.83 12.18 9.00
CA ALA A 349 8.67 11.35 9.31
C ALA A 349 7.49 12.20 9.79
N GLU A 350 7.72 13.18 10.67
CA GLU A 350 6.67 14.10 11.15
C GLU A 350 6.02 14.90 10.00
N LYS A 351 6.79 15.27 8.97
CA LYS A 351 6.27 15.98 7.80
C LYS A 351 5.53 15.08 6.82
N LEU A 352 6.02 13.85 6.60
CA LEU A 352 5.50 12.99 5.54
C LEU A 352 4.44 11.98 6.00
N LEU A 353 4.49 11.54 7.26
CA LEU A 353 3.59 10.50 7.79
C LEU A 353 2.10 10.84 7.63
N PRO A 354 1.62 12.10 7.86
CA PRO A 354 0.22 12.45 7.63
C PRO A 354 -0.24 12.20 6.18
N THR A 355 0.63 12.50 5.21
CA THR A 355 0.35 12.23 3.79
C THR A 355 0.34 10.73 3.48
N VAL A 356 1.26 9.97 4.07
CA VAL A 356 1.34 8.51 3.91
C VAL A 356 0.10 7.81 4.50
N VAL A 357 -0.33 8.24 5.70
CA VAL A 357 -1.59 7.81 6.33
C VAL A 357 -2.78 8.13 5.42
N SER A 358 -2.87 9.36 4.91
CA SER A 358 -3.95 9.76 3.99
C SER A 358 -3.97 8.93 2.70
N MET A 359 -2.79 8.60 2.17
CA MET A 359 -2.66 7.73 1.00
C MET A 359 -3.14 6.29 1.31
N SER A 360 -2.82 5.75 2.49
CA SER A 360 -3.28 4.44 2.95
C SER A 360 -4.81 4.41 3.04
N GLN A 361 -5.42 5.44 3.64
CA GLN A 361 -6.88 5.56 3.75
C GLN A 361 -7.59 5.60 2.38
N VAL A 362 -7.07 6.40 1.43
CA VAL A 362 -7.70 6.57 0.11
C VAL A 362 -7.50 5.34 -0.78
N SER A 363 -6.30 4.77 -0.80
CA SER A 363 -5.99 3.58 -1.61
C SER A 363 -6.55 2.28 -1.01
N GLY A 364 -6.76 2.24 0.30
CA GLY A 364 -7.08 1.02 1.04
C GLY A 364 -5.91 0.07 1.24
N MET A 365 -4.68 0.49 0.97
CA MET A 365 -3.48 -0.34 1.18
C MET A 365 -2.95 -0.18 2.60
N PRO A 366 -2.33 -1.22 3.18
CA PRO A 366 -1.63 -1.14 4.48
C PRO A 366 -0.56 -0.05 4.51
N LEU A 367 -0.31 0.49 5.70
CA LEU A 367 0.54 1.67 5.88
C LEU A 367 2.01 1.43 5.50
N ASP A 368 2.52 0.22 5.75
CA ASP A 368 3.86 -0.25 5.41
C ASP A 368 4.04 -0.55 3.90
N GLN A 369 2.93 -0.69 3.17
CA GLN A 369 2.94 -1.05 1.74
C GLN A 369 2.66 0.13 0.81
N VAL A 370 1.89 1.12 1.25
CA VAL A 370 1.27 2.11 0.36
C VAL A 370 2.28 2.95 -0.42
N MET A 371 3.42 3.30 0.18
CA MET A 371 4.46 4.08 -0.50
C MET A 371 5.46 3.21 -1.27
N ARG A 372 5.70 1.97 -0.82
CA ARG A 372 6.52 1.00 -1.55
C ARG A 372 5.85 0.56 -2.85
N ALA A 373 4.52 0.50 -2.84
CA ALA A 373 3.73 0.16 -4.01
C ALA A 373 3.78 1.28 -5.06
N GLY A 374 4.02 0.87 -6.31
CA GLY A 374 3.89 1.77 -7.46
C GLY A 374 2.49 2.40 -7.52
N VAL A 375 2.39 3.62 -8.06
CA VAL A 375 1.13 4.38 -8.14
C VAL A 375 0.00 3.56 -8.77
N GLY A 376 0.29 2.78 -9.81
CA GLY A 376 -0.69 1.90 -10.46
C GLY A 376 -1.30 0.84 -9.53
N PHE A 377 -0.52 0.27 -8.61
CA PHE A 377 -1.04 -0.70 -7.63
C PHE A 377 -1.92 -0.05 -6.58
N ARG A 378 -1.61 1.19 -6.16
CA ARG A 378 -2.49 1.98 -5.28
C ARG A 378 -3.85 2.23 -5.93
N VAL A 379 -3.84 2.66 -7.20
CA VAL A 379 -5.07 2.89 -7.97
C VAL A 379 -5.83 1.59 -8.14
N GLU A 380 -5.14 0.49 -8.47
CA GLU A 380 -5.76 -0.81 -8.61
C GLU A 380 -6.47 -1.27 -7.33
N ASN A 381 -5.85 -1.13 -6.16
CA ASN A 381 -6.49 -1.52 -4.91
C ASN A 381 -7.74 -0.68 -4.61
N MET A 382 -7.68 0.64 -4.86
CA MET A 382 -8.84 1.51 -4.77
C MET A 382 -9.96 1.06 -5.72
N LEU A 383 -9.64 0.73 -6.97
CA LEU A 383 -10.61 0.23 -7.95
C LEU A 383 -11.18 -1.13 -7.56
N MET A 384 -10.38 -2.06 -7.03
CA MET A 384 -10.88 -3.35 -6.53
C MET A 384 -11.93 -3.14 -5.43
N ARG A 385 -11.70 -2.23 -4.49
CA ARG A 385 -12.67 -1.88 -3.45
C ARG A 385 -13.99 -1.39 -4.03
N GLU A 386 -13.93 -0.49 -5.02
CA GLU A 386 -15.14 0.04 -5.68
C GLU A 386 -15.85 -1.02 -6.54
N ALA A 387 -15.11 -1.93 -7.18
CA ALA A 387 -15.67 -3.04 -7.93
C ALA A 387 -16.48 -3.97 -7.01
N HIS A 388 -15.90 -4.38 -5.88
CA HIS A 388 -16.62 -5.21 -4.91
C HIS A 388 -17.84 -4.50 -4.32
N ALA A 389 -17.70 -3.22 -3.93
CA ALA A 389 -18.81 -2.43 -3.40
C ALA A 389 -19.97 -2.26 -4.41
N SER A 390 -19.69 -2.40 -5.72
CA SER A 390 -20.69 -2.39 -6.78
C SER A 390 -21.04 -3.79 -7.32
N GLY A 391 -20.59 -4.87 -6.69
CA GLY A 391 -20.88 -6.23 -7.16
C GLY A 391 -20.29 -6.56 -8.54
N GLU A 392 -19.23 -5.86 -8.93
CA GLU A 392 -18.46 -6.09 -10.15
C GLU A 392 -17.26 -6.99 -9.85
N LEU A 393 -17.08 -8.03 -10.67
CA LEU A 393 -15.94 -8.93 -10.60
C LEU A 393 -14.67 -8.16 -10.92
N VAL A 394 -13.63 -8.42 -10.16
CA VAL A 394 -12.30 -7.89 -10.46
C VAL A 394 -11.67 -8.70 -11.60
N PRO A 395 -11.30 -8.08 -12.72
CA PRO A 395 -10.66 -8.79 -13.82
C PRO A 395 -9.35 -9.46 -13.39
N ALA A 396 -9.05 -10.59 -14.04
CA ALA A 396 -7.75 -11.23 -13.89
C ALA A 396 -6.63 -10.33 -14.43
N ARG A 397 -5.47 -10.37 -13.78
CA ARG A 397 -4.27 -9.74 -14.32
C ARG A 397 -3.79 -10.57 -15.51
N VAL A 398 -3.54 -9.90 -16.63
CA VAL A 398 -3.05 -10.54 -17.87
C VAL A 398 -1.70 -9.94 -18.21
N GLU A 399 -0.72 -10.79 -18.47
CA GLU A 399 0.57 -10.36 -19.00
C GLU A 399 0.41 -9.92 -20.45
N ARG A 400 0.79 -8.67 -20.73
CA ARG A 400 0.68 -8.07 -22.06
C ARG A 400 2.01 -7.44 -22.42
N ALA A 401 2.46 -7.66 -23.66
CA ALA A 401 3.61 -6.95 -24.20
C ALA A 401 3.37 -5.43 -24.11
N ARG A 402 4.41 -4.67 -23.73
CA ARG A 402 4.31 -3.22 -23.67
C ARG A 402 4.11 -2.68 -25.09
N GLN A 403 2.96 -2.08 -25.34
CA GLN A 403 2.69 -1.36 -26.58
C GLN A 403 2.67 0.14 -26.26
N PRO A 404 3.55 0.95 -26.86
CA PRO A 404 3.43 2.39 -26.75
C PRO A 404 2.13 2.84 -27.43
N TYR A 405 1.48 3.84 -26.84
CA TYR A 405 0.42 4.60 -27.47
C TYR A 405 0.85 6.07 -27.51
N VAL A 406 0.24 6.85 -28.42
CA VAL A 406 0.52 8.29 -28.50
C VAL A 406 -0.03 8.93 -27.23
N GLY A 407 0.87 9.44 -26.39
CA GLY A 407 0.50 10.19 -25.19
C GLY A 407 0.10 11.63 -25.51
N GLY A 408 -0.06 12.44 -24.47
CA GLY A 408 -0.44 13.85 -24.63
C GLY A 408 0.52 14.63 -25.54
N TYR A 409 -0.04 15.52 -26.36
CA TYR A 409 0.73 16.38 -27.27
C TYR A 409 1.71 17.28 -26.49
N VAL A 410 2.96 17.31 -26.93
CA VAL A 410 3.99 18.19 -26.39
C VAL A 410 4.35 19.21 -27.46
N LEU A 411 3.99 20.48 -27.22
CA LEU A 411 4.46 21.58 -28.05
C LEU A 411 5.98 21.69 -27.91
N GLU A 412 6.71 21.56 -29.02
CA GLU A 412 8.17 21.65 -29.01
C GLU A 412 8.61 23.02 -28.45
N PRO A 413 9.33 23.05 -27.32
CA PRO A 413 9.80 24.31 -26.76
C PRO A 413 10.96 24.84 -27.60
N LYS A 414 11.02 26.16 -27.78
CA LYS A 414 12.24 26.80 -28.29
C LYS A 414 13.29 26.79 -27.17
N PRO A 415 14.48 26.20 -27.34
CA PRO A 415 15.49 26.19 -26.29
C PRO A 415 16.00 27.61 -26.01
N GLY A 416 16.11 27.97 -24.73
CA GLY A 416 16.58 29.29 -24.32
C GLY A 416 16.38 29.56 -22.83
N ILE A 417 16.91 30.70 -22.37
CA ILE A 417 16.67 31.19 -21.01
C ILE A 417 15.50 32.15 -21.06
N TYR A 418 14.41 31.79 -20.37
CA TYR A 418 13.21 32.60 -20.29
C TYR A 418 13.09 33.22 -18.91
N ARG A 419 12.64 34.48 -18.85
CA ARG A 419 12.30 35.20 -17.61
C ARG A 419 10.80 35.40 -17.55
N ASN A 420 10.24 35.49 -16.34
CA ASN A 420 8.81 35.74 -16.10
C ASN A 420 7.87 34.70 -16.74
N VAL A 421 8.21 33.42 -16.60
CA VAL A 421 7.38 32.31 -17.10
C VAL A 421 6.24 32.03 -16.12
N ALA A 422 5.01 32.04 -16.61
CA ALA A 422 3.84 31.59 -15.88
C ALA A 422 3.48 30.15 -16.27
N VAL A 423 3.20 29.29 -15.29
CA VAL A 423 2.75 27.91 -15.51
C VAL A 423 1.25 27.86 -15.28
N LEU A 424 0.49 27.57 -16.34
CA LEU A 424 -0.95 27.37 -16.30
C LEU A 424 -1.24 25.88 -16.45
N ASP A 425 -2.00 25.31 -15.52
CA ASP A 425 -2.33 23.88 -15.50
C ASP A 425 -3.86 23.68 -15.54
N PHE A 426 -4.31 22.68 -16.29
CA PHE A 426 -5.71 22.31 -16.34
C PHE A 426 -6.07 21.48 -15.11
N ALA A 427 -7.05 21.95 -14.33
CA ALA A 427 -7.48 21.25 -13.13
C ALA A 427 -8.10 19.87 -13.47
N SER A 428 -7.33 18.79 -13.22
CA SER A 428 -7.78 17.40 -13.39
C SER A 428 -8.34 17.12 -14.79
N MET A 429 -7.61 17.52 -15.83
CA MET A 429 -8.02 17.39 -17.24
C MET A 429 -8.47 15.97 -17.60
N TYR A 430 -7.59 14.96 -17.43
CA TYR A 430 -7.89 13.58 -17.82
C TYR A 430 -9.10 12.99 -17.07
N PRO A 431 -9.20 13.09 -15.73
CA PRO A 431 -10.43 12.69 -15.03
C PRO A 431 -11.71 13.34 -15.58
N ASN A 432 -11.67 14.64 -15.90
CA ASN A 432 -12.83 15.33 -16.45
C ASN A 432 -13.20 14.86 -17.86
N ILE A 433 -12.21 14.54 -18.71
CA ILE A 433 -12.44 13.94 -20.05
C ILE A 433 -13.13 12.58 -19.90
N MET A 434 -12.58 11.71 -19.05
CA MET A 434 -13.13 10.37 -18.80
C MET A 434 -14.57 10.42 -18.28
N ILE A 435 -14.88 11.36 -17.38
CA ILE A 435 -16.24 11.57 -16.87
C ILE A 435 -17.17 12.11 -17.97
N LYS A 436 -16.76 13.18 -18.66
CA LYS A 436 -17.59 13.90 -19.64
C LYS A 436 -18.01 13.01 -20.81
N PHE A 437 -17.08 12.20 -21.32
CA PHE A 437 -17.30 11.34 -22.49
C PHE A 437 -17.49 9.86 -22.11
N ASN A 438 -17.68 9.57 -20.82
CA ASN A 438 -17.93 8.23 -20.30
C ASN A 438 -16.88 7.19 -20.75
N VAL A 439 -15.61 7.57 -20.75
CA VAL A 439 -14.50 6.73 -21.26
C VAL A 439 -14.10 5.70 -20.21
N SER A 440 -14.40 4.43 -20.48
CA SER A 440 -14.17 3.32 -19.55
C SER A 440 -14.12 1.98 -20.30
N PRO A 441 -13.45 0.93 -19.79
CA PRO A 441 -13.40 -0.36 -20.46
C PRO A 441 -14.78 -0.99 -20.68
N ASP A 442 -15.72 -0.78 -19.76
CA ASP A 442 -17.09 -1.30 -19.80
C ASP A 442 -18.04 -0.50 -20.71
N THR A 443 -17.62 0.66 -21.21
CA THR A 443 -18.40 1.50 -22.14
C THR A 443 -17.83 1.48 -23.55
N TYR A 444 -16.66 0.88 -23.76
CA TYR A 444 -16.07 0.75 -25.09
C TYR A 444 -16.94 -0.12 -26.01
N VAL A 445 -17.14 0.33 -27.24
CA VAL A 445 -17.91 -0.36 -28.28
C VAL A 445 -16.96 -0.94 -29.31
N SER A 446 -16.99 -2.27 -29.48
CA SER A 446 -16.20 -2.96 -30.50
C SER A 446 -16.57 -2.47 -31.91
N PRO A 447 -15.65 -2.47 -32.89
CA PRO A 447 -15.99 -2.20 -34.30
C PRO A 447 -17.15 -3.05 -34.83
N ASP A 448 -17.24 -4.30 -34.39
CA ASP A 448 -18.26 -5.27 -34.84
C ASP A 448 -19.64 -5.08 -34.18
N GLU A 449 -19.71 -4.28 -33.11
CA GLU A 449 -20.94 -4.05 -32.37
C GLU A 449 -21.77 -2.95 -33.06
N LYS A 450 -23.01 -3.30 -33.45
CA LYS A 450 -23.94 -2.37 -34.08
C LYS A 450 -24.59 -1.48 -33.03
N VAL A 451 -24.21 -0.21 -33.04
CA VAL A 451 -24.73 0.85 -32.15
C VAL A 451 -24.94 2.09 -33.00
N THR A 452 -25.97 2.86 -32.69
CA THR A 452 -26.26 4.10 -33.40
C THR A 452 -25.32 5.23 -32.94
N ASP A 453 -25.00 6.18 -33.83
CA ASP A 453 -24.07 7.26 -33.51
C ASP A 453 -24.60 8.20 -32.41
N ASP A 454 -25.92 8.28 -32.21
CA ASP A 454 -26.55 9.04 -31.13
C ASP A 454 -26.38 8.39 -29.75
N GLU A 455 -26.04 7.11 -29.66
CA GLU A 455 -25.80 6.38 -28.41
C GLU A 455 -24.33 6.44 -27.94
N VAL A 456 -23.41 6.96 -28.75
CA VAL A 456 -21.98 6.93 -28.47
C VAL A 456 -21.30 8.31 -28.53
N HIS A 457 -20.20 8.43 -27.79
CA HIS A 457 -19.17 9.43 -28.04
C HIS A 457 -18.09 8.82 -28.93
N VAL A 458 -17.64 9.58 -29.93
CA VAL A 458 -16.53 9.22 -30.80
C VAL A 458 -15.32 10.04 -30.40
N ALA A 459 -14.23 9.38 -30.01
CA ALA A 459 -12.98 10.04 -29.70
C ALA A 459 -12.36 10.64 -30.98
N PRO A 460 -11.96 11.92 -30.98
CA PRO A 460 -11.34 12.54 -32.15
C PRO A 460 -10.03 11.83 -32.50
N GLU A 461 -9.65 11.87 -33.78
CA GLU A 461 -8.40 11.31 -34.36
C GLU A 461 -8.28 9.78 -34.31
N VAL A 462 -8.58 9.14 -33.17
CA VAL A 462 -8.48 7.70 -32.96
C VAL A 462 -9.79 6.94 -33.25
N ASN A 463 -10.91 7.65 -33.35
CA ASN A 463 -12.25 7.13 -33.71
C ASN A 463 -12.80 6.01 -32.80
N HIS A 464 -12.22 5.82 -31.60
CA HIS A 464 -12.75 4.90 -30.60
C HIS A 464 -14.13 5.35 -30.14
N ARG A 465 -15.04 4.39 -29.96
CA ARG A 465 -16.45 4.66 -29.62
C ARG A 465 -16.74 4.22 -28.18
N PHE A 466 -17.41 5.07 -27.41
CA PHE A 466 -17.81 4.80 -26.03
C PHE A 466 -19.29 5.12 -25.84
N ARG A 467 -20.04 4.25 -25.16
CA ARG A 467 -21.47 4.46 -24.87
C ARG A 467 -21.68 5.70 -24.00
N LYS A 468 -22.69 6.51 -24.31
CA LYS A 468 -23.09 7.66 -23.47
C LYS A 468 -23.65 7.20 -22.14
N GLU A 469 -24.43 6.12 -22.15
CA GLU A 469 -25.10 5.53 -20.99
C GLU A 469 -25.05 3.99 -21.08
N PRO A 470 -25.10 3.27 -19.93
CA PRO A 470 -25.03 3.80 -18.56
C PRO A 470 -23.63 4.34 -18.18
N PRO A 471 -23.45 5.01 -17.03
CA PRO A 471 -22.14 5.50 -16.59
C PRO A 471 -21.17 4.34 -16.37
N GLY A 472 -20.02 4.37 -17.03
CA GLY A 472 -18.96 3.37 -16.94
C GLY A 472 -18.27 3.36 -15.59
N PHE A 473 -17.54 2.28 -15.31
CA PHE A 473 -16.87 2.05 -14.04
C PHE A 473 -15.95 3.19 -13.64
N TYR A 474 -15.09 3.66 -14.56
CA TYR A 474 -14.20 4.79 -14.29
C TYR A 474 -14.95 6.08 -14.02
N LYS A 475 -16.01 6.39 -14.77
CA LYS A 475 -16.85 7.58 -14.52
C LYS A 475 -17.42 7.56 -13.10
N ARG A 476 -18.03 6.43 -12.68
CA ARG A 476 -18.62 6.27 -11.34
C ARG A 476 -17.57 6.47 -10.23
N VAL A 477 -16.39 5.89 -10.38
CA VAL A 477 -15.31 6.02 -9.38
C VAL A 477 -14.77 7.45 -9.33
N LEU A 478 -14.49 8.07 -10.48
CA LEU A 478 -13.94 9.43 -10.55
C LEU A 478 -14.92 10.47 -9.99
N GLU A 479 -16.21 10.35 -10.30
CA GLU A 479 -17.26 11.21 -9.73
C GLU A 479 -17.32 11.08 -8.20
N LYS A 480 -17.20 9.86 -7.67
CA LYS A 480 -17.12 9.61 -6.22
C LYS A 480 -15.91 10.29 -5.59
N LEU A 481 -14.72 10.16 -6.19
CA LEU A 481 -13.49 10.79 -5.67
C LEU A 481 -13.57 12.32 -5.70
N ILE A 482 -14.09 12.91 -6.78
CA ILE A 482 -14.30 14.35 -6.90
C ILE A 482 -15.30 14.84 -5.83
N LYS A 483 -16.39 14.10 -5.61
CA LYS A 483 -17.37 14.39 -4.57
C LYS A 483 -16.73 14.38 -3.18
N VAL A 484 -15.99 13.31 -2.84
CA VAL A 484 -15.27 13.19 -1.56
C VAL A 484 -14.31 14.36 -1.36
N ARG A 485 -13.52 14.71 -2.38
CA ARG A 485 -12.58 15.82 -2.31
C ARG A 485 -13.29 17.16 -2.09
N ARG A 486 -14.43 17.39 -2.77
CA ARG A 486 -15.24 18.59 -2.59
C ARG A 486 -15.76 18.69 -1.16
N GLU A 487 -16.30 17.61 -0.61
CA GLU A 487 -16.81 17.55 0.76
C GLU A 487 -15.72 17.88 1.79
N ILE A 488 -14.51 17.34 1.61
CA ILE A 488 -13.36 17.67 2.47
C ILE A 488 -13.03 19.18 2.38
N ARG A 489 -12.97 19.76 1.17
CA ARG A 489 -12.68 21.18 0.99
C ARG A 489 -13.76 22.10 1.59
N GLU A 490 -15.03 21.72 1.53
CA GLU A 490 -16.11 22.48 2.19
C GLU A 490 -15.99 22.43 3.71
N ARG A 491 -15.54 21.30 4.28
CA ARG A 491 -15.24 21.20 5.72
C ARG A 491 -14.06 22.08 6.11
N MET A 492 -12.99 22.09 5.30
CA MET A 492 -11.81 22.93 5.55
C MET A 492 -12.14 24.42 5.64
N LYS A 493 -13.10 24.92 4.85
CA LYS A 493 -13.54 26.33 4.92
C LYS A 493 -14.13 26.73 6.28
N LYS A 494 -14.60 25.76 7.07
CA LYS A 494 -15.22 25.96 8.38
C LYS A 494 -14.23 25.83 9.53
N ILE A 495 -12.97 25.50 9.25
CA ILE A 495 -11.93 25.25 10.23
C ILE A 495 -10.85 26.32 10.06
N SER A 496 -10.26 26.76 11.17
CA SER A 496 -9.17 27.74 11.14
C SER A 496 -8.01 27.21 10.28
N PRO A 497 -7.53 27.96 9.28
CA PRO A 497 -6.29 27.65 8.58
C PRO A 497 -5.15 27.45 9.60
N GLY A 498 -4.37 26.38 9.43
CA GLY A 498 -3.24 26.06 10.31
C GLY A 498 -3.58 25.26 11.57
N SER A 499 -4.86 24.94 11.83
CA SER A 499 -5.19 24.01 12.93
C SER A 499 -4.76 22.57 12.59
N PRO A 500 -4.54 21.70 13.59
CA PRO A 500 -4.25 20.29 13.35
C PRO A 500 -5.30 19.60 12.46
N ASP A 501 -6.58 19.91 12.67
CA ASP A 501 -7.67 19.36 11.88
C ASP A 501 -7.65 19.87 10.43
N TYR A 502 -7.29 21.14 10.23
CA TYR A 502 -7.12 21.70 8.88
C TYR A 502 -6.01 20.98 8.13
N HIS A 503 -4.86 20.76 8.78
CA HIS A 503 -3.74 20.04 8.20
C HIS A 503 -4.10 18.60 7.82
N LEU A 504 -4.80 17.87 8.71
CA LEU A 504 -5.27 16.52 8.43
C LEU A 504 -6.19 16.48 7.19
N LEU A 505 -7.14 17.42 7.10
CA LEU A 505 -8.03 17.50 5.94
C LEU A 505 -7.32 17.94 4.66
N ASP A 506 -6.30 18.81 4.75
CA ASP A 506 -5.50 19.19 3.58
C ASP A 506 -4.72 18.01 3.02
N GLU A 507 -4.11 17.21 3.89
CA GLU A 507 -3.39 15.99 3.47
C GLU A 507 -4.35 14.96 2.85
N ARG A 508 -5.56 14.82 3.41
CA ARG A 508 -6.58 13.95 2.83
C ARG A 508 -7.06 14.43 1.46
N GLN A 509 -7.35 15.72 1.28
CA GLN A 509 -7.78 16.22 -0.04
C GLN A 509 -6.66 16.12 -1.10
N ARG A 510 -5.39 16.28 -0.69
CA ARG A 510 -4.21 16.07 -1.55
C ARG A 510 -4.10 14.62 -1.97
N ALA A 511 -4.22 13.66 -1.05
CA ALA A 511 -4.19 12.23 -1.37
C ALA A 511 -5.31 11.85 -2.37
N VAL A 512 -6.54 12.33 -2.15
CA VAL A 512 -7.66 12.10 -3.09
C VAL A 512 -7.36 12.72 -4.45
N LYS A 513 -6.81 13.94 -4.52
CA LYS A 513 -6.40 14.58 -5.78
C LYS A 513 -5.40 13.71 -6.54
N THR A 514 -4.35 13.27 -5.86
CA THR A 514 -3.27 12.46 -6.46
C THR A 514 -3.82 11.16 -7.00
N MET A 515 -4.65 10.45 -6.23
CA MET A 515 -5.28 9.20 -6.66
C MET A 515 -6.25 9.39 -7.83
N THR A 516 -7.03 10.48 -7.83
CA THR A 516 -7.95 10.82 -8.94
C THR A 516 -7.19 11.04 -10.23
N ASN A 517 -6.11 11.82 -10.21
CA ASN A 517 -5.30 12.10 -11.38
C ASN A 517 -4.54 10.86 -11.88
N ALA A 518 -4.19 9.93 -10.98
CA ALA A 518 -3.46 8.71 -11.32
C ALA A 518 -4.29 7.66 -12.08
N VAL A 519 -5.63 7.76 -12.10
CA VAL A 519 -6.50 6.81 -12.81
C VAL A 519 -6.20 6.77 -14.32
N TYR A 520 -5.88 7.91 -14.93
CA TYR A 520 -5.47 7.94 -16.34
C TYR A 520 -4.13 7.21 -16.56
N GLY A 521 -3.12 7.48 -15.72
CA GLY A 521 -1.85 6.76 -15.81
C GLY A 521 -2.02 5.25 -15.62
N TYR A 522 -2.98 4.83 -14.79
CA TYR A 522 -3.34 3.44 -14.59
C TYR A 522 -3.99 2.79 -15.82
N CYS A 523 -4.91 3.46 -16.52
CA CYS A 523 -5.56 2.86 -17.69
C CYS A 523 -4.60 2.63 -18.87
N GLY A 524 -3.50 3.38 -18.94
CA GLY A 524 -2.41 3.17 -19.89
C GLY A 524 -1.34 2.16 -19.46
N TRP A 525 -1.41 1.63 -18.23
CA TRP A 525 -0.48 0.60 -17.76
C TRP A 525 -0.91 -0.77 -18.26
N THR A 526 -0.13 -1.39 -19.14
CA THR A 526 -0.47 -2.69 -19.77
C THR A 526 -0.71 -3.84 -18.79
N GLY A 527 -0.14 -3.74 -17.58
CA GLY A 527 -0.34 -4.69 -16.49
C GLY A 527 -1.58 -4.43 -15.62
N ALA A 528 -2.33 -3.35 -15.85
CA ALA A 528 -3.55 -3.06 -15.10
C ALA A 528 -4.65 -4.10 -15.34
N LYS A 529 -5.40 -4.43 -14.28
CA LYS A 529 -6.60 -5.30 -14.36
C LYS A 529 -7.69 -4.71 -15.25
N TRP A 530 -7.96 -3.40 -15.15
CA TRP A 530 -8.89 -2.68 -16.03
C TRP A 530 -8.18 -2.01 -17.23
N TYR A 531 -7.09 -2.59 -17.72
CA TYR A 531 -6.41 -2.07 -18.90
C TYR A 531 -7.28 -2.19 -20.16
N LEU A 532 -7.44 -1.08 -20.88
CA LEU A 532 -7.89 -1.07 -22.27
C LEU A 532 -7.17 0.03 -23.02
N ARG A 533 -6.43 -0.34 -24.08
CA ARG A 533 -5.61 0.61 -24.86
C ARG A 533 -6.43 1.77 -25.41
N GLN A 534 -7.61 1.47 -25.92
CA GLN A 534 -8.53 2.42 -26.53
C GLN A 534 -9.00 3.49 -25.53
N VAL A 535 -9.10 3.15 -24.24
CA VAL A 535 -9.41 4.12 -23.17
C VAL A 535 -8.26 5.10 -23.00
N ALA A 536 -7.01 4.60 -22.98
CA ALA A 536 -5.83 5.44 -22.85
C ALA A 536 -5.67 6.37 -24.07
N GLU A 537 -5.78 5.83 -25.29
CA GLU A 537 -5.70 6.60 -26.54
C GLU A 537 -6.81 7.64 -26.69
N ALA A 538 -8.05 7.33 -26.27
CA ALA A 538 -9.15 8.28 -26.34
C ALA A 538 -9.10 9.40 -25.29
N THR A 539 -8.34 9.20 -24.22
CA THR A 539 -8.22 10.16 -23.10
C THR A 539 -7.00 11.08 -23.25
N ALA A 540 -5.93 10.58 -23.89
CA ALA A 540 -4.71 11.32 -24.22
C ALA A 540 -5.02 12.47 -25.19
#